data_AF-A0A7W6BUK8-F1
#
_entry.id   AF-A0A7W6BUK8-F1
#
_cell.length_a   1.000
_cell.length_b   1.000
_cell.length_c   1.000
_cell.angle_alpha   90.00
_cell.angle_beta   90.00
_cell.angle_gamma   90.00
#
_symmetry.space_group_name_H-M   'P 1'
#
loop_
_entity.id
_entity.type
_entity.pdbx_description
1 polymer ?
#
loop_
_entity_poly.entity_id
_entity_poly.type
_entity_poly.pdbx_seq_one_letter_code
_entity_poly.pdbx_strand_id
1 'polypeptide(L)'
;MSDFKLVDSHCHLDFPDFDGDREALIARANAAGVGLMVSICTQVSNLDRVLGVAERFPCVYASIGTHPLNAADEEEVPADVLVALSSHPKIVAIGEAGLDYHYDRAPHDRQERVFRRHIEAARETKLPLVIHARDADADVDRILRDEAGKGAFPFVLHCFTAGRRLAEVGIELGGYVSFSGIVAFKNSGELRSIAASVPPERILVETDAPYLAPPPNRGKRNEPAFVRDTAEALADALGKDFDAFAGETTANFFRLFRKVPDPRLSPR
;
A
#
# COMPACT_ATOMS: atom_id res chain seq x y z
N MET A 1 -5.92 -19.92 12.10
CA MET A 1 -5.44 -19.22 10.88
C MET A 1 -3.93 -19.37 10.84
N SER A 2 -3.48 -20.60 10.54
CA SER A 2 -2.11 -21.08 10.69
C SER A 2 -1.28 -20.84 9.43
N ASP A 3 -0.08 -20.28 9.59
CA ASP A 3 1.04 -20.21 8.63
C ASP A 3 0.71 -19.76 7.19
N PHE A 4 0.21 -18.54 7.03
CA PHE A 4 0.31 -17.88 5.72
C PHE A 4 1.69 -17.23 5.55
N LYS A 5 2.13 -17.08 4.30
CA LYS A 5 3.49 -16.62 3.95
C LYS A 5 3.55 -15.16 3.53
N LEU A 6 2.46 -14.63 2.99
CA LEU A 6 2.43 -13.31 2.37
C LEU A 6 1.24 -12.48 2.83
N VAL A 7 1.45 -11.16 2.80
CA VAL A 7 0.41 -10.14 2.92
C VAL A 7 0.40 -9.35 1.63
N ASP A 8 -0.77 -9.14 1.05
CA ASP A 8 -0.94 -8.14 0.00
C ASP A 8 -1.21 -6.78 0.66
N SER A 9 -0.19 -5.92 0.75
CA SER A 9 -0.30 -4.66 1.49
C SER A 9 -1.12 -3.58 0.76
N HIS A 10 -1.48 -3.79 -0.50
CA HIS A 10 -2.21 -2.81 -1.31
C HIS A 10 -2.98 -3.49 -2.44
N CYS A 11 -4.31 -3.46 -2.35
CA CYS A 11 -5.22 -3.88 -3.42
C CYS A 11 -6.54 -3.09 -3.33
N HIS A 12 -7.39 -3.15 -4.34
CA HIS A 12 -8.65 -2.40 -4.44
C HIS A 12 -9.84 -3.36 -4.54
N LEU A 13 -10.04 -4.17 -3.50
CA LEU A 13 -11.06 -5.23 -3.48
C LEU A 13 -12.49 -4.69 -3.54
N ASP A 14 -12.68 -3.44 -3.17
CA ASP A 14 -13.95 -2.72 -3.30
C ASP A 14 -14.28 -2.38 -4.75
N PHE A 15 -13.34 -2.40 -5.70
CA PHE A 15 -13.63 -1.99 -7.07
C PHE A 15 -14.68 -2.90 -7.76
N PRO A 16 -15.51 -2.33 -8.66
CA PRO A 16 -16.55 -3.09 -9.37
C PRO A 16 -16.01 -4.27 -10.18
N ASP A 17 -14.73 -4.23 -10.57
CA ASP A 17 -14.01 -5.30 -11.26
C ASP A 17 -14.15 -6.67 -10.57
N PHE A 18 -14.38 -6.69 -9.25
CA PHE A 18 -14.52 -7.91 -8.46
C PHE A 18 -15.95 -8.24 -8.04
N ASP A 19 -16.95 -7.47 -8.50
CA ASP A 19 -18.36 -7.74 -8.19
C ASP A 19 -18.76 -9.16 -8.62
N GLY A 20 -19.35 -9.93 -7.68
CA GLY A 20 -19.72 -11.33 -7.89
C GLY A 20 -18.60 -12.38 -7.74
N ASP A 21 -17.32 -11.98 -7.70
CA ASP A 21 -16.17 -12.91 -7.64
C ASP A 21 -15.37 -12.85 -6.33
N ARG A 22 -15.66 -11.89 -5.43
CA ARG A 22 -14.85 -11.65 -4.22
C ARG A 22 -14.58 -12.89 -3.36
N GLU A 23 -15.58 -13.74 -3.14
CA GLU A 23 -15.40 -14.96 -2.33
C GLU A 23 -14.38 -15.92 -2.96
N ALA A 24 -14.51 -16.16 -4.27
CA ALA A 24 -13.60 -17.03 -4.99
C ALA A 24 -12.21 -16.40 -5.12
N LEU A 25 -12.13 -15.07 -5.31
CA LEU A 25 -10.88 -14.32 -5.33
C LEU A 25 -10.12 -14.44 -4.00
N ILE A 26 -10.81 -14.24 -2.86
CA ILE A 26 -10.20 -14.41 -1.53
C ILE A 26 -9.79 -15.87 -1.30
N ALA A 27 -10.58 -16.84 -1.76
CA ALA A 27 -10.22 -18.25 -1.68
C ALA A 27 -8.94 -18.58 -2.48
N ARG A 28 -8.79 -18.02 -3.69
CA ARG A 28 -7.57 -18.15 -4.51
C ARG A 28 -6.36 -17.53 -3.82
N ALA A 29 -6.51 -16.33 -3.25
CA ALA A 29 -5.45 -15.67 -2.48
C ALA A 29 -4.98 -16.53 -1.30
N ASN A 30 -5.92 -17.03 -0.49
CA ASN A 30 -5.61 -17.91 0.63
C ASN A 30 -4.92 -19.21 0.19
N ALA A 31 -5.38 -19.83 -0.90
CA ALA A 31 -4.76 -21.04 -1.46
C ALA A 31 -3.33 -20.78 -1.98
N ALA A 32 -3.02 -19.56 -2.40
CA ALA A 32 -1.68 -19.12 -2.79
C ALA A 32 -0.77 -18.76 -1.60
N GLY A 33 -1.26 -18.87 -0.36
CA GLY A 33 -0.52 -18.55 0.86
C GLY A 33 -0.57 -17.06 1.25
N VAL A 34 -1.48 -16.29 0.66
CA VAL A 34 -1.75 -14.89 1.02
C VAL A 34 -2.82 -14.86 2.09
N GLY A 35 -2.44 -14.58 3.34
CA GLY A 35 -3.37 -14.70 4.47
C GLY A 35 -3.98 -13.39 4.95
N LEU A 36 -3.46 -12.25 4.48
CA LEU A 36 -4.01 -10.92 4.75
C LEU A 36 -3.92 -10.04 3.52
N MET A 37 -4.88 -9.13 3.40
CA MET A 37 -4.98 -8.14 2.33
C MET A 37 -5.41 -6.79 2.93
N VAL A 38 -4.93 -5.69 2.36
CA VAL A 38 -5.42 -4.34 2.68
C VAL A 38 -6.10 -3.75 1.46
N SER A 39 -7.42 -3.54 1.55
CA SER A 39 -8.22 -2.86 0.52
C SER A 39 -8.10 -1.35 0.68
N ILE A 40 -7.68 -0.65 -0.36
CA ILE A 40 -7.30 0.75 -0.26
C ILE A 40 -8.48 1.65 -0.62
N CYS A 41 -8.84 2.52 0.32
CA CYS A 41 -9.85 3.53 0.09
C CYS A 41 -9.24 4.68 -0.72
N THR A 42 -9.83 4.97 -1.88
CA THR A 42 -9.36 6.05 -2.78
C THR A 42 -10.22 7.32 -2.69
N GLN A 43 -11.37 7.26 -2.02
CA GLN A 43 -12.28 8.37 -1.73
C GLN A 43 -13.00 8.11 -0.40
N VAL A 44 -12.98 9.09 0.49
CA VAL A 44 -13.60 8.98 1.83
C VAL A 44 -15.11 8.75 1.71
N SER A 45 -15.75 9.37 0.72
CA SER A 45 -17.17 9.17 0.39
C SER A 45 -17.53 7.72 0.03
N ASN A 46 -16.57 6.88 -0.36
CA ASN A 46 -16.78 5.45 -0.68
C ASN A 46 -16.51 4.51 0.51
N LEU A 47 -16.28 5.04 1.72
CA LEU A 47 -15.89 4.25 2.89
C LEU A 47 -16.84 3.07 3.17
N ASP A 48 -18.16 3.25 3.05
CA ASP A 48 -19.14 2.18 3.31
C ASP A 48 -18.91 0.96 2.41
N ARG A 49 -18.51 1.18 1.15
CA ARG A 49 -18.22 0.10 0.20
C ARG A 49 -16.93 -0.64 0.60
N VAL A 50 -15.90 0.10 0.97
CA VAL A 50 -14.60 -0.46 1.41
C VAL A 50 -14.77 -1.26 2.71
N LEU A 51 -15.49 -0.72 3.69
CA LEU A 51 -15.81 -1.40 4.94
C LEU A 51 -16.67 -2.64 4.72
N GLY A 52 -17.69 -2.55 3.85
CA GLY A 52 -18.53 -3.71 3.51
C GLY A 52 -17.71 -4.91 2.99
N VAL A 53 -16.60 -4.67 2.28
CA VAL A 53 -15.66 -5.73 1.90
C VAL A 53 -14.80 -6.17 3.08
N ALA A 54 -14.18 -5.23 3.80
CA ALA A 54 -13.25 -5.54 4.89
C ALA A 54 -13.91 -6.27 6.07
N GLU A 55 -15.17 -5.97 6.38
CA GLU A 55 -15.94 -6.62 7.45
C GLU A 55 -16.39 -8.02 7.08
N ARG A 56 -16.70 -8.24 5.80
CA ARG A 56 -17.15 -9.55 5.29
C ARG A 56 -16.07 -10.62 5.40
N PHE A 57 -14.79 -10.24 5.28
CA PHE A 57 -13.68 -11.18 5.25
C PHE A 57 -12.72 -10.93 6.44
N PRO A 58 -12.49 -11.91 7.33
CA PRO A 58 -11.57 -11.76 8.46
C PRO A 58 -10.15 -11.36 8.05
N CYS A 59 -9.69 -11.85 6.90
CA CYS A 59 -8.36 -11.59 6.34
C CYS A 59 -8.21 -10.26 5.59
N VAL A 60 -9.27 -9.46 5.48
CA VAL A 60 -9.23 -8.16 4.79
C VAL A 60 -9.30 -7.03 5.79
N TYR A 61 -8.37 -6.09 5.68
CA TYR A 61 -8.38 -4.79 6.33
C TYR A 61 -8.51 -3.70 5.28
N ALA A 62 -8.64 -2.45 5.71
CA ALA A 62 -8.77 -1.32 4.82
C ALA A 62 -7.97 -0.11 5.27
N SER A 63 -7.76 0.82 4.35
CA SER A 63 -7.29 2.18 4.64
C SER A 63 -8.44 3.19 4.57
N ILE A 64 -8.19 4.45 4.94
CA ILE A 64 -9.11 5.57 4.71
C ILE A 64 -8.35 6.77 4.15
N GLY A 65 -8.78 7.27 2.99
CA GLY A 65 -8.22 8.50 2.44
C GLY A 65 -8.76 8.87 1.06
N THR A 66 -8.18 9.94 0.53
CA THR A 66 -8.51 10.53 -0.77
C THR A 66 -7.29 10.48 -1.69
N HIS A 67 -7.37 9.65 -2.72
CA HIS A 67 -6.35 9.51 -3.75
C HIS A 67 -6.16 10.85 -4.50
N PRO A 68 -4.95 11.24 -4.92
CA PRO A 68 -4.70 12.51 -5.61
C PRO A 68 -5.61 12.76 -6.81
N LEU A 69 -5.87 11.72 -7.62
CA LEU A 69 -6.78 11.83 -8.78
C LEU A 69 -8.25 12.08 -8.43
N ASN A 70 -8.67 11.83 -7.19
CA ASN A 70 -10.01 12.10 -6.70
C ASN A 70 -10.04 13.33 -5.78
N ALA A 71 -8.89 14.00 -5.56
CA ALA A 71 -8.81 15.17 -4.69
C ALA A 71 -9.75 16.30 -5.14
N ALA A 72 -10.09 16.36 -6.43
CA ALA A 72 -11.06 17.30 -6.98
C ALA A 72 -12.53 16.89 -6.80
N ASP A 73 -12.79 15.59 -6.62
CA ASP A 73 -14.10 14.95 -6.72
C ASP A 73 -14.86 14.92 -5.38
N GLU A 74 -14.18 15.14 -4.25
CA GLU A 74 -14.80 15.31 -2.93
C GLU A 74 -14.23 16.50 -2.16
N GLU A 75 -14.98 16.97 -1.16
CA GLU A 75 -14.49 18.03 -0.29
C GLU A 75 -13.17 17.64 0.37
N GLU A 76 -12.38 18.66 0.65
CA GLU A 76 -11.06 18.58 1.23
C GLU A 76 -11.16 18.07 2.70
N VAL A 77 -11.25 16.74 2.88
CA VAL A 77 -11.58 16.10 4.17
C VAL A 77 -10.61 16.51 5.28
N PRO A 78 -11.11 17.08 6.39
CA PRO A 78 -10.30 17.46 7.54
C PRO A 78 -9.56 16.28 8.20
N ALA A 79 -8.40 16.55 8.79
CA ALA A 79 -7.58 15.51 9.44
C ALA A 79 -8.28 14.85 10.64
N ASP A 80 -9.03 15.62 11.45
CA ASP A 80 -9.80 15.12 12.59
C ASP A 80 -10.95 14.17 12.17
N VAL A 81 -11.54 14.39 11.00
CA VAL A 81 -12.51 13.48 10.39
C VAL A 81 -11.83 12.17 10.00
N LEU A 82 -10.67 12.21 9.32
CA LEU A 82 -9.89 11.01 8.99
C LEU A 82 -9.49 10.23 10.25
N VAL A 83 -9.07 10.92 11.30
CA VAL A 83 -8.74 10.34 12.62
C VAL A 83 -9.95 9.61 13.20
N ALA A 84 -11.12 10.26 13.22
CA ALA A 84 -12.35 9.66 13.74
C ALA A 84 -12.76 8.40 12.96
N LEU A 85 -12.75 8.46 11.62
CA LEU A 85 -13.07 7.32 10.76
C LEU A 85 -12.07 6.17 10.92
N SER A 86 -10.79 6.49 11.12
CA SER A 86 -9.74 5.51 11.33
C SER A 86 -9.84 4.76 12.67
N SER A 87 -10.74 5.16 13.57
CA SER A 87 -10.98 4.42 14.82
C SER A 87 -11.57 3.02 14.58
N HIS A 88 -12.28 2.83 13.45
CA HIS A 88 -12.89 1.56 13.08
C HIS A 88 -11.87 0.41 13.08
N PRO A 89 -12.14 -0.77 13.68
CA PRO A 89 -11.14 -1.83 13.86
C PRO A 89 -10.58 -2.38 12.54
N LYS A 90 -11.33 -2.30 11.45
CA LYS A 90 -10.87 -2.73 10.11
C LYS A 90 -10.04 -1.68 9.37
N ILE A 91 -10.01 -0.42 9.81
CA ILE A 91 -9.20 0.62 9.20
C ILE A 91 -7.82 0.66 9.87
N VAL A 92 -6.78 0.33 9.12
CA VAL A 92 -5.42 0.09 9.64
C VAL A 92 -4.35 0.99 9.04
N ALA A 93 -4.75 1.89 8.15
CA ALA A 93 -3.88 2.85 7.49
C ALA A 93 -4.65 4.12 7.09
N ILE A 94 -3.92 5.21 6.90
CA ILE A 94 -4.41 6.43 6.27
C ILE A 94 -3.97 6.42 4.80
N GLY A 95 -4.79 6.96 3.91
CA GLY A 95 -4.56 6.95 2.47
C GLY A 95 -5.47 5.96 1.75
N GLU A 96 -5.32 5.79 0.45
CA GLU A 96 -4.21 6.31 -0.34
C GLU A 96 -4.28 7.83 -0.52
N ALA A 97 -3.13 8.49 -0.37
CA ALA A 97 -2.99 9.92 -0.58
C ALA A 97 -1.59 10.21 -1.10
N GLY A 98 -1.38 11.36 -1.73
CA GLY A 98 -0.09 11.67 -2.35
C GLY A 98 -0.24 12.62 -3.51
N LEU A 99 0.60 12.46 -4.52
CA LEU A 99 0.65 13.32 -5.71
C LEU A 99 0.69 12.49 -7.00
N ASP A 100 -0.14 12.87 -7.98
CA ASP A 100 -0.14 12.31 -9.33
C ASP A 100 -0.19 13.44 -10.36
N TYR A 101 0.96 13.73 -10.96
CA TYR A 101 1.13 14.73 -12.02
C TYR A 101 1.13 14.11 -13.42
N HIS A 102 0.95 12.79 -13.51
CA HIS A 102 0.92 12.08 -14.78
C HIS A 102 -0.47 12.18 -15.43
N TYR A 103 -1.50 11.85 -14.66
CA TYR A 103 -2.89 11.96 -15.13
C TYR A 103 -3.51 13.32 -14.82
N ASP A 104 -2.93 14.07 -13.87
CA ASP A 104 -3.25 15.47 -13.55
C ASP A 104 -4.76 15.78 -13.52
N ARG A 105 -5.51 14.94 -12.79
CA ARG A 105 -6.98 15.04 -12.69
C ARG A 105 -7.47 16.04 -11.65
N ALA A 106 -6.58 16.56 -10.81
CA ALA A 106 -6.88 17.52 -9.77
C ALA A 106 -5.77 18.56 -9.66
N PRO A 107 -6.08 19.84 -9.37
CA PRO A 107 -5.07 20.88 -9.22
C PRO A 107 -3.97 20.49 -8.22
N HIS A 108 -2.70 20.71 -8.59
CA HIS A 108 -1.55 20.29 -7.79
C HIS A 108 -1.58 20.87 -6.36
N ASP A 109 -2.04 22.13 -6.20
CA ASP A 109 -2.17 22.78 -4.90
C ASP A 109 -3.23 22.10 -4.03
N ARG A 110 -4.30 21.58 -4.65
CA ARG A 110 -5.33 20.80 -3.96
C ARG A 110 -4.81 19.42 -3.58
N GLN A 111 -4.08 18.74 -4.47
CA GLN A 111 -3.44 17.46 -4.13
C GLN A 111 -2.47 17.62 -2.94
N GLU A 112 -1.64 18.67 -2.92
CA GLU A 112 -0.73 18.93 -1.79
C GLU A 112 -1.49 19.20 -0.47
N ARG A 113 -2.56 20.01 -0.49
CA ARG A 113 -3.36 20.25 0.72
C ARG A 113 -3.99 18.97 1.25
N VAL A 114 -4.57 18.15 0.37
CA VAL A 114 -5.14 16.85 0.73
C VAL A 114 -4.07 15.93 1.30
N PHE A 115 -2.92 15.82 0.64
CA PHE A 115 -1.80 14.99 1.10
C PHE A 115 -1.31 15.40 2.49
N ARG A 116 -1.13 16.70 2.74
CA ARG A 116 -0.70 17.22 4.06
C ARG A 116 -1.72 16.93 5.17
N ARG A 117 -3.02 17.00 4.90
CA ARG A 117 -4.05 16.59 5.89
C ARG A 117 -3.99 15.09 6.22
N HIS A 118 -3.69 14.25 5.24
CA HIS A 118 -3.51 12.82 5.48
C HIS A 118 -2.23 12.53 6.28
N ILE A 119 -1.17 13.28 6.05
CA ILE A 119 0.04 13.22 6.88
C ILE A 119 -0.26 13.63 8.34
N GLU A 120 -1.05 14.69 8.54
CA GLU A 120 -1.50 15.12 9.87
C GLU A 120 -2.29 14.00 10.57
N ALA A 121 -3.28 13.39 9.89
CA ALA A 121 -4.04 12.27 10.43
C ALA A 121 -3.17 11.04 10.74
N ALA A 122 -2.20 10.71 9.87
CA ALA A 122 -1.26 9.62 10.11
C ALA A 122 -0.37 9.88 11.32
N ARG A 123 0.05 11.14 11.55
CA ARG A 123 0.83 11.54 12.73
C ARG A 123 0.02 11.39 14.02
N GLU A 124 -1.23 11.82 14.03
CA GLU A 124 -2.10 11.75 15.22
C GLU A 124 -2.47 10.31 15.58
N THR A 125 -2.93 9.53 14.59
CA THR A 125 -3.34 8.13 14.76
C THR A 125 -2.16 7.19 14.94
N LYS A 126 -0.98 7.59 14.44
CA LYS A 126 0.22 6.76 14.27
C LYS A 126 -0.07 5.50 13.44
N LEU A 127 -1.07 5.56 12.56
CA LEU A 127 -1.30 4.57 11.51
C LEU A 127 -0.42 4.91 10.31
N PRO A 128 0.06 3.91 9.56
CA PRO A 128 0.87 4.17 8.38
C PRO A 128 0.08 4.94 7.34
N LEU A 129 0.72 5.95 6.74
CA LEU A 129 0.24 6.59 5.52
C LEU A 129 0.65 5.76 4.29
N VAL A 130 -0.31 5.43 3.44
CA VAL A 130 -0.09 4.80 2.13
C VAL A 130 0.07 5.91 1.09
N ILE A 131 1.29 6.10 0.58
CA ILE A 131 1.68 7.25 -0.24
C ILE A 131 1.77 6.89 -1.71
N HIS A 132 0.93 7.54 -2.52
CA HIS A 132 1.04 7.53 -3.98
C HIS A 132 1.99 8.60 -4.47
N ALA A 133 2.85 8.25 -5.42
CA ALA A 133 3.74 9.20 -6.07
C ALA A 133 3.88 8.84 -7.54
N ARG A 134 3.44 9.75 -8.43
CA ARG A 134 3.58 9.58 -9.87
C ARG A 134 3.97 10.90 -10.53
N ASP A 135 5.13 10.90 -11.19
CA ASP A 135 5.73 12.07 -11.85
C ASP A 135 5.84 13.31 -10.93
N ALA A 136 5.95 13.09 -9.61
CA ALA A 136 5.85 14.12 -8.57
C ALA A 136 6.95 14.01 -7.49
N ASP A 137 8.03 13.26 -7.77
CA ASP A 137 9.07 12.87 -6.82
C ASP A 137 9.63 14.03 -5.99
N ALA A 138 9.92 15.16 -6.63
CA ALA A 138 10.52 16.33 -5.99
C ALA A 138 9.58 16.98 -4.96
N ASP A 139 8.28 17.05 -5.27
CA ASP A 139 7.30 17.61 -4.35
C ASP A 139 6.94 16.64 -3.23
N VAL A 140 6.91 15.32 -3.50
CA VAL A 140 6.77 14.32 -2.43
C VAL A 140 7.97 14.36 -1.48
N ASP A 141 9.23 14.44 -1.98
CA ASP A 141 10.44 14.62 -1.14
C ASP A 141 10.30 15.86 -0.25
N ARG A 142 10.01 17.02 -0.85
CA ARG A 142 9.83 18.29 -0.13
C ARG A 142 8.76 18.18 0.97
N ILE A 143 7.57 17.71 0.63
CA ILE A 143 6.45 17.61 1.57
C ILE A 143 6.79 16.66 2.72
N LEU A 144 7.40 15.50 2.43
CA LEU A 144 7.79 14.54 3.46
C LEU A 144 8.82 15.13 4.42
N ARG A 145 9.83 15.85 3.93
CA ARG A 145 10.82 16.52 4.78
C ARG A 145 10.20 17.63 5.62
N ASP A 146 9.36 18.46 5.01
CA ASP A 146 8.63 19.54 5.71
C ASP A 146 7.79 18.98 6.86
N GLU A 147 7.03 17.91 6.59
CA GLU A 147 6.12 17.32 7.56
C GLU A 147 6.84 16.47 8.62
N ALA A 148 7.94 15.81 8.27
CA ALA A 148 8.77 15.10 9.24
C ALA A 148 9.40 16.06 10.25
N GLY A 149 9.73 17.29 9.83
CA GLY A 149 10.19 18.37 10.72
C GLY A 149 9.17 18.79 11.78
N LYS A 150 7.87 18.48 11.58
CA LYS A 150 6.79 18.75 12.54
C LYS A 150 6.50 17.57 13.48
N GLY A 151 7.13 16.42 13.25
CA GLY A 151 6.95 15.21 14.03
C GLY A 151 6.80 13.97 13.16
N ALA A 152 7.38 12.85 13.61
CA ALA A 152 7.42 11.60 12.88
C ALA A 152 6.01 10.99 12.69
N PHE A 153 5.81 10.37 11.53
CA PHE A 153 4.63 9.59 11.18
C PHE A 153 5.08 8.35 10.38
N PRO A 154 4.48 7.17 10.58
CA PRO A 154 4.81 6.00 9.78
C PRO A 154 4.21 6.12 8.38
N PHE A 155 4.91 5.61 7.37
CA PHE A 155 4.40 5.60 5.99
C PHE A 155 5.05 4.51 5.13
N VAL A 156 4.41 4.22 4.01
CA VAL A 156 4.90 3.40 2.91
C VAL A 156 4.75 4.16 1.60
N LEU A 157 5.81 4.20 0.79
CA LEU A 157 5.73 4.55 -0.62
C LEU A 157 5.22 3.31 -1.36
N HIS A 158 3.93 3.27 -1.70
CA HIS A 158 3.36 2.12 -2.38
C HIS A 158 3.68 2.17 -3.87
N CYS A 159 3.50 1.02 -4.52
CA CYS A 159 3.64 0.78 -5.95
C CYS A 159 4.87 1.50 -6.53
N PHE A 160 6.02 1.35 -5.83
CA PHE A 160 7.14 2.27 -6.04
C PHE A 160 7.64 2.20 -7.47
N THR A 161 7.48 3.31 -8.21
CA THR A 161 8.05 3.50 -9.56
C THR A 161 8.81 4.81 -9.71
N ALA A 162 9.01 5.52 -8.60
CA ALA A 162 9.75 6.78 -8.55
C ALA A 162 11.28 6.56 -8.64
N GLY A 163 12.03 7.65 -8.74
CA GLY A 163 13.48 7.63 -8.82
C GLY A 163 14.17 7.28 -7.50
N ARG A 164 15.45 6.87 -7.60
CA ARG A 164 16.32 6.50 -6.47
C ARG A 164 16.28 7.50 -5.30
N ARG A 165 16.28 8.80 -5.62
CA ARG A 165 16.25 9.88 -4.63
C ARG A 165 15.05 9.76 -3.68
N LEU A 166 13.85 9.49 -4.20
CA LEU A 166 12.65 9.42 -3.37
C LEU A 166 12.67 8.16 -2.48
N ALA A 167 13.21 7.03 -2.97
CA ALA A 167 13.44 5.86 -2.13
C ALA A 167 14.39 6.16 -0.97
N GLU A 168 15.53 6.82 -1.24
CA GLU A 168 16.50 7.22 -0.22
C GLU A 168 15.86 8.11 0.84
N VAL A 169 15.10 9.14 0.44
CA VAL A 169 14.36 10.02 1.35
C VAL A 169 13.36 9.22 2.20
N GLY A 170 12.60 8.31 1.58
CA GLY A 170 11.66 7.45 2.28
C GLY A 170 12.33 6.64 3.40
N ILE A 171 13.51 6.08 3.12
CA ILE A 171 14.28 5.30 4.09
C ILE A 171 14.93 6.18 5.16
N GLU A 172 15.49 7.34 4.79
CA GLU A 172 16.06 8.33 5.73
C GLU A 172 15.03 8.74 6.80
N LEU A 173 13.77 8.91 6.39
CA LEU A 173 12.67 9.31 7.25
C LEU A 173 12.01 8.12 7.98
N GLY A 174 12.55 6.90 7.82
CA GLY A 174 12.08 5.70 8.51
C GLY A 174 10.83 5.05 7.91
N GLY A 175 10.47 5.40 6.68
CA GLY A 175 9.39 4.81 5.91
C GLY A 175 9.72 3.44 5.33
N TYR A 176 8.78 2.92 4.55
CA TYR A 176 8.87 1.64 3.83
C TYR A 176 8.67 1.86 2.33
N VAL A 177 9.13 0.90 1.53
CA VAL A 177 8.95 0.90 0.08
C VAL A 177 8.25 -0.41 -0.31
N SER A 178 7.11 -0.30 -0.98
CA SER A 178 6.36 -1.46 -1.46
C SER A 178 6.52 -1.61 -2.97
N PHE A 179 6.65 -2.85 -3.43
CA PHE A 179 6.83 -3.19 -4.84
C PHE A 179 5.65 -4.03 -5.33
N SER A 180 5.08 -3.60 -6.47
CA SER A 180 4.03 -4.32 -7.18
C SER A 180 4.61 -5.21 -8.30
N GLY A 181 3.73 -5.88 -9.04
CA GLY A 181 4.08 -6.76 -10.17
C GLY A 181 4.93 -6.10 -11.26
N ILE A 182 5.04 -4.77 -11.28
CA ILE A 182 5.96 -4.02 -12.16
C ILE A 182 7.40 -4.52 -12.00
N VAL A 183 7.81 -4.93 -10.80
CA VAL A 183 9.20 -5.40 -10.56
C VAL A 183 9.54 -6.65 -11.36
N ALA A 184 8.55 -7.44 -11.74
CA ALA A 184 8.69 -8.63 -12.57
C ALA A 184 8.74 -8.32 -14.08
N PHE A 185 8.48 -7.08 -14.51
CA PHE A 185 8.50 -6.76 -15.93
C PHE A 185 9.93 -6.74 -16.49
N LYS A 186 10.06 -7.15 -17.76
CA LYS A 186 11.34 -7.24 -18.47
C LYS A 186 12.17 -5.96 -18.38
N ASN A 187 11.52 -4.79 -18.51
CA ASN A 187 12.19 -3.50 -18.58
C ASN A 187 12.41 -2.82 -17.21
N SER A 188 12.04 -3.46 -16.10
CA SER A 188 12.12 -2.87 -14.75
C SER A 188 13.50 -3.02 -14.10
N GLY A 189 14.57 -2.94 -14.89
CA GLY A 189 15.96 -3.10 -14.41
C GLY A 189 16.35 -2.02 -13.39
N GLU A 190 16.00 -0.77 -13.66
CA GLU A 190 16.23 0.34 -12.73
C GLU A 190 15.46 0.14 -11.41
N LEU A 191 14.19 -0.26 -11.49
CA LEU A 191 13.38 -0.52 -10.31
C LEU A 191 13.99 -1.62 -9.42
N ARG A 192 14.48 -2.71 -10.02
CA ARG A 192 15.20 -3.77 -9.28
C ARG A 192 16.51 -3.26 -8.66
N SER A 193 17.23 -2.36 -9.35
CA SER A 193 18.43 -1.72 -8.81
C SER A 193 18.13 -0.79 -7.63
N ILE A 194 16.97 -0.12 -7.62
CA ILE A 194 16.52 0.66 -6.47
C ILE A 194 16.12 -0.27 -5.33
N ALA A 195 15.34 -1.33 -5.61
CA ALA A 195 14.96 -2.32 -4.60
C ALA A 195 16.17 -2.93 -3.89
N ALA A 196 17.25 -3.20 -4.63
CA ALA A 196 18.51 -3.70 -4.07
C ALA A 196 19.24 -2.72 -3.13
N SER A 197 18.92 -1.43 -3.17
CA SER A 197 19.45 -0.43 -2.23
C SER A 197 18.55 -0.16 -1.03
N VAL A 198 17.32 -0.66 -1.02
CA VAL A 198 16.40 -0.52 0.11
C VAL A 198 16.79 -1.54 1.19
N PRO A 199 16.93 -1.15 2.47
CA PRO A 199 17.15 -2.10 3.55
C PRO A 199 16.05 -3.18 3.56
N PRO A 200 16.39 -4.48 3.59
CA PRO A 200 15.43 -5.57 3.55
C PRO A 200 14.24 -5.46 4.49
N GLU A 201 14.48 -4.97 5.71
CA GLU A 201 13.46 -4.79 6.73
C GLU A 201 12.48 -3.64 6.41
N ARG A 202 12.73 -2.87 5.35
CA ARG A 202 11.88 -1.76 4.88
C ARG A 202 11.13 -2.07 3.59
N ILE A 203 11.21 -3.30 3.11
CA ILE A 203 10.55 -3.74 1.87
C ILE A 203 9.20 -4.38 2.19
N LEU A 204 8.18 -4.00 1.43
CA LEU A 204 6.87 -4.67 1.35
C LEU A 204 6.60 -5.13 -0.09
N VAL A 205 5.58 -5.98 -0.24
CA VAL A 205 5.09 -6.49 -1.52
C VAL A 205 3.58 -6.30 -1.60
N GLU A 206 3.10 -6.05 -2.81
CA GLU A 206 1.68 -5.82 -3.07
C GLU A 206 1.28 -6.19 -4.49
N THR A 207 -0.02 -6.21 -4.76
CA THR A 207 -0.52 -6.40 -6.12
C THR A 207 -0.90 -5.11 -6.81
N ASP A 208 -1.49 -4.17 -6.08
CA ASP A 208 -2.27 -3.06 -6.66
C ASP A 208 -3.45 -3.57 -7.51
N ALA A 209 -3.98 -4.75 -7.18
CA ALA A 209 -5.08 -5.37 -7.94
C ALA A 209 -6.32 -4.48 -7.94
N PRO A 210 -6.99 -4.28 -9.10
CA PRO A 210 -6.96 -5.11 -10.32
C PRO A 210 -5.86 -4.79 -11.33
N TYR A 211 -4.97 -3.83 -11.03
CA TYR A 211 -3.94 -3.36 -11.95
C TYR A 211 -2.65 -4.17 -11.87
N LEU A 212 -1.76 -4.00 -12.85
CA LEU A 212 -0.34 -4.39 -12.76
C LEU A 212 -0.04 -5.89 -12.57
N ALA A 213 -0.87 -6.77 -13.13
CA ALA A 213 -0.66 -8.22 -13.05
C ALA A 213 0.77 -8.62 -13.51
N PRO A 214 1.56 -9.30 -12.65
CA PRO A 214 2.89 -9.79 -13.01
C PRO A 214 2.80 -10.95 -14.03
N PRO A 215 3.86 -11.25 -14.79
CA PRO A 215 3.98 -12.53 -15.50
C PRO A 215 3.80 -13.72 -14.54
N PRO A 216 3.12 -14.80 -14.94
CA PRO A 216 2.60 -15.11 -16.27
C PRO A 216 1.23 -14.48 -16.60
N ASN A 217 0.68 -13.66 -15.71
CA ASN A 217 -0.66 -13.08 -15.81
C ASN A 217 -0.70 -11.68 -16.46
N ARG A 218 0.44 -11.20 -16.98
CA ARG A 218 0.55 -9.87 -17.62
C ARG A 218 -0.51 -9.67 -18.70
N GLY A 219 -1.24 -8.55 -18.59
CA GLY A 219 -2.35 -8.19 -19.50
C GLY A 219 -3.71 -8.76 -19.09
N LYS A 220 -3.79 -9.54 -18.01
CA LYS A 220 -5.05 -9.96 -17.38
C LYS A 220 -5.37 -9.06 -16.18
N ARG A 221 -6.59 -9.15 -15.67
CA ARG A 221 -6.99 -8.57 -14.39
C ARG A 221 -6.11 -9.16 -13.28
N ASN A 222 -5.48 -8.30 -12.47
CA ASN A 222 -4.69 -8.74 -11.33
C ASN A 222 -5.60 -9.17 -10.17
N GLU A 223 -5.06 -9.95 -9.25
CA GLU A 223 -5.74 -10.37 -8.03
C GLU A 223 -4.72 -10.66 -6.92
N PRO A 224 -5.11 -10.60 -5.63
CA PRO A 224 -4.18 -10.71 -4.51
C PRO A 224 -3.30 -11.97 -4.50
N ALA A 225 -3.78 -13.07 -5.09
CA ALA A 225 -2.98 -14.29 -5.24
C ALA A 225 -1.65 -14.05 -5.97
N PHE A 226 -1.59 -13.06 -6.88
CA PHE A 226 -0.41 -12.76 -7.68
C PHE A 226 0.64 -11.92 -6.93
N VAL A 227 0.40 -11.55 -5.66
CA VAL A 227 1.47 -10.99 -4.81
C VAL A 227 2.60 -12.00 -4.62
N ARG A 228 2.28 -13.29 -4.71
CA ARG A 228 3.28 -14.36 -4.72
C ARG A 228 4.25 -14.23 -5.89
N ASP A 229 3.73 -14.03 -7.10
CA ASP A 229 4.56 -13.85 -8.31
C ASP A 229 5.46 -12.59 -8.17
N THR A 230 4.93 -11.54 -7.55
CA THR A 230 5.68 -10.31 -7.24
C THR A 230 6.81 -10.57 -6.25
N ALA A 231 6.52 -11.29 -5.17
CA ALA A 231 7.51 -11.64 -4.14
C ALA A 231 8.59 -12.59 -4.67
N GLU A 232 8.24 -13.58 -5.49
CA GLU A 232 9.19 -14.48 -6.15
C GLU A 232 10.14 -13.68 -7.07
N ALA A 233 9.60 -12.83 -7.94
CA ALA A 233 10.40 -12.01 -8.83
C ALA A 233 11.33 -11.04 -8.10
N LEU A 234 10.87 -10.47 -6.97
CA LEU A 234 11.67 -9.59 -6.15
C LEU A 234 12.75 -10.36 -5.37
N ALA A 235 12.43 -11.52 -4.80
CA ALA A 235 13.42 -12.38 -4.13
C ALA A 235 14.55 -12.78 -5.10
N ASP A 236 14.21 -13.20 -6.31
CA ASP A 236 15.16 -13.54 -7.37
C ASP A 236 16.05 -12.33 -7.72
N ALA A 237 15.46 -11.15 -7.89
CA ALA A 237 16.19 -9.92 -8.19
C ALA A 237 17.18 -9.52 -7.09
N LEU A 238 16.87 -9.86 -5.83
CA LEU A 238 17.69 -9.58 -4.66
C LEU A 238 18.64 -10.74 -4.28
N GLY A 239 18.61 -11.86 -5.02
CA GLY A 239 19.39 -13.05 -4.72
C GLY A 239 19.02 -13.71 -3.39
N LYS A 240 17.74 -13.66 -3.00
CA LYS A 240 17.21 -14.19 -1.74
C LYS A 240 16.40 -15.45 -1.96
N ASP A 241 16.40 -16.32 -0.94
CA ASP A 241 15.44 -17.42 -0.84
C ASP A 241 14.01 -16.86 -0.67
N PHE A 242 13.06 -17.41 -1.42
CA PHE A 242 11.68 -16.94 -1.42
C PHE A 242 11.01 -17.07 -0.04
N ASP A 243 11.17 -18.21 0.65
CA ASP A 243 10.47 -18.45 1.92
C ASP A 243 11.00 -17.53 3.02
N ALA A 244 12.32 -17.31 3.06
CA ALA A 244 12.93 -16.33 3.95
C ALA A 244 12.46 -14.90 3.63
N PHE A 245 12.42 -14.53 2.35
CA PHE A 245 12.01 -13.18 1.92
C PHE A 245 10.51 -12.91 2.19
N ALA A 246 9.64 -13.89 1.94
CA ALA A 246 8.21 -13.80 2.25
C ALA A 246 7.96 -13.63 3.76
N GLY A 247 8.71 -14.36 4.59
CA GLY A 247 8.67 -14.19 6.04
C GLY A 247 9.11 -12.80 6.49
N GLU A 248 10.17 -12.27 5.87
CA GLU A 248 10.71 -10.93 6.14
C GLU A 248 9.72 -9.82 5.75
N THR A 249 9.18 -9.83 4.54
CA THR A 249 8.19 -8.82 4.09
C THR A 249 6.90 -8.88 4.91
N THR A 250 6.47 -10.08 5.31
CA THR A 250 5.34 -10.24 6.23
C THR A 250 5.65 -9.67 7.61
N ALA A 251 6.85 -9.89 8.16
CA ALA A 251 7.26 -9.27 9.43
C ALA A 251 7.32 -7.74 9.34
N ASN A 252 7.80 -7.21 8.21
CA ASN A 252 7.82 -5.78 7.93
C ASN A 252 6.41 -5.19 7.90
N PHE A 253 5.45 -5.89 7.28
CA PHE A 253 4.04 -5.49 7.26
C PHE A 253 3.51 -5.32 8.68
N PHE A 254 3.68 -6.31 9.55
CA PHE A 254 3.19 -6.23 10.93
C PHE A 254 3.92 -5.18 11.79
N ARG A 255 5.19 -4.88 11.47
CA ARG A 255 5.93 -3.80 12.12
C ARG A 255 5.39 -2.42 11.74
N LEU A 256 4.93 -2.25 10.49
CA LEU A 256 4.37 -0.99 10.01
C LEU A 256 2.87 -0.84 10.37
N PHE A 257 2.06 -1.83 10.00
CA PHE A 257 0.61 -1.87 10.20
C PHE A 257 0.24 -2.40 11.58
N ARG A 258 0.78 -1.77 12.63
CA ARG A 258 0.69 -2.21 14.04
C ARG A 258 -0.73 -2.40 14.60
N LYS A 259 -1.75 -1.85 13.93
CA LYS A 259 -3.16 -2.01 14.33
C LYS A 259 -3.73 -3.36 13.88
N VAL A 260 -3.12 -4.00 12.88
CA VAL A 260 -3.46 -5.36 12.46
C VAL A 260 -2.92 -6.34 13.52
N PRO A 261 -3.77 -7.17 14.16
CA PRO A 261 -3.30 -8.23 15.04
C PRO A 261 -2.43 -9.23 14.28
N ASP A 262 -1.24 -9.53 14.80
CA ASP A 262 -0.34 -10.54 14.23
C ASP A 262 -0.75 -11.95 14.70
N PRO A 263 -1.40 -12.77 13.86
CA PRO A 263 -1.85 -14.10 14.27
C PRO A 263 -0.69 -15.07 14.49
N ARG A 264 0.55 -14.69 14.12
CA ARG A 264 1.77 -15.49 14.34
C ARG A 264 2.28 -15.35 15.78
N LEU A 265 1.87 -14.29 16.48
CA LEU A 265 2.29 -14.02 17.87
C LEU A 265 1.26 -14.48 18.91
N SER A 266 0.05 -14.84 18.49
CA SER A 266 -0.98 -15.37 19.40
C SER A 266 -0.60 -16.79 19.84
N PRO A 267 -0.62 -17.11 21.16
CA PRO A 267 -0.42 -18.48 21.62
C PRO A 267 -1.53 -19.38 21.02
N ARG A 268 -1.11 -20.50 20.41
CA ARG A 268 -2.02 -21.53 19.92
C ARG A 268 -2.77 -22.20 21.07
#